data_AF-A0A5Q4ZP53-F1
#
_entry.id   AF-A0A5Q4ZP53-F1
#
_cell.length_a   1.000
_cell.length_b   1.000
_cell.length_c   1.000
_cell.angle_alpha   90.00
_cell.angle_beta   90.00
_cell.angle_gamma   90.00
#
_symmetry.space_group_name_H-M   'P 1'
#
loop_
_entity.id
_entity.type
_entity.pdbx_description
1 polymer ?
#
loop_
_entity_poly.entity_id
_entity_poly.type
_entity_poly.pdbx_seq_one_letter_code
_entity_poly.pdbx_strand_id
1 'polypeptide(L)'
;MEWLVSLFNIIISFAYSSLLSIPRMFKDLFFWIVEQFLGFAEWLGNLILSLFAPIDVSQYLTSIPPNVSWVFMQLGLPNCLFIIGTAIVIRLTLQLIPFTRFGS
;
A
#
# COMPACT_ATOMS: atom_id res chain seq x y z
N MET A 1 -60.62 7.28 -6.66
CA MET A 1 -60.25 5.85 -6.56
C MET A 1 -58.84 5.58 -7.09
N GLU A 2 -58.42 6.19 -8.21
CA GLU A 2 -57.08 5.98 -8.79
C GLU A 2 -55.92 6.41 -7.87
N TRP A 3 -56.08 7.50 -7.12
CA TRP A 3 -55.07 7.96 -6.15
C TRP A 3 -54.79 6.94 -5.03
N LEU A 4 -55.81 6.21 -4.59
CA LEU A 4 -55.65 5.22 -3.51
C LEU A 4 -54.91 3.97 -4.03
N VAL A 5 -55.19 3.59 -5.28
CA VAL A 5 -54.49 2.50 -5.99
C VAL A 5 -53.03 2.88 -6.28
N SER A 6 -52.75 4.12 -6.65
CA SER A 6 -51.37 4.56 -6.89
C SER A 6 -50.53 4.61 -5.60
N LEU A 7 -51.10 5.05 -4.48
CA LEU A 7 -50.43 4.98 -3.18
C LEU A 7 -50.11 3.53 -2.78
N PHE A 8 -51.03 2.60 -3.01
CA PHE A 8 -50.79 1.18 -2.72
C PHE A 8 -49.69 0.58 -3.61
N ASN A 9 -49.65 0.94 -4.90
CA ASN A 9 -48.60 0.52 -5.82
C ASN A 9 -47.21 1.06 -5.44
N ILE A 10 -47.14 2.29 -4.90
CA ILE A 10 -45.88 2.86 -4.40
C ILE A 10 -45.36 2.05 -3.21
N ILE A 11 -46.24 1.65 -2.28
CA ILE A 11 -45.87 0.85 -1.12
C ILE A 11 -45.39 -0.56 -1.55
N ILE A 12 -46.08 -1.19 -2.50
CA ILE A 12 -45.69 -2.52 -3.01
C ILE A 12 -44.35 -2.45 -3.77
N SER A 13 -44.16 -1.44 -4.60
CA SER A 13 -42.89 -1.27 -5.34
C SER A 13 -41.71 -0.95 -4.41
N PHE A 14 -41.93 -0.18 -3.35
CA PHE A 14 -40.94 0.04 -2.29
C PHE A 14 -40.57 -1.27 -1.58
N ALA A 15 -41.56 -2.07 -1.18
CA ALA A 15 -41.34 -3.37 -0.54
C ALA A 15 -40.55 -4.34 -1.44
N TYR A 16 -40.88 -4.38 -2.74
CA TYR A 16 -40.18 -5.23 -3.70
C TYR A 16 -38.74 -4.77 -3.96
N SER A 17 -38.52 -3.46 -4.10
CA SER A 17 -37.19 -2.87 -4.27
C SER A 17 -36.30 -3.11 -3.04
N SER A 18 -36.87 -2.98 -1.83
CA SER A 18 -36.15 -3.27 -0.58
C SER A 18 -35.79 -4.76 -0.43
N LEU A 19 -36.64 -5.67 -0.90
CA LEU A 19 -36.32 -7.11 -0.89
C LEU A 19 -35.21 -7.46 -1.88
N LEU A 20 -35.19 -6.82 -3.06
CA LEU A 20 -34.16 -7.01 -4.06
C LEU A 20 -32.82 -6.33 -3.72
N SER A 21 -32.83 -5.28 -2.91
CA SER A 21 -31.61 -4.59 -2.50
C SER A 21 -30.77 -5.39 -1.50
N ILE A 22 -31.39 -6.18 -0.63
CA ILE A 22 -30.70 -7.03 0.37
C ILE A 22 -29.68 -8.00 -0.26
N PRO A 23 -30.04 -8.87 -1.23
CA PRO A 23 -29.08 -9.78 -1.85
C PRO A 23 -28.02 -9.04 -2.68
N ARG A 24 -28.34 -7.85 -3.20
CA ARG A 24 -27.36 -7.00 -3.89
C ARG A 24 -26.34 -6.44 -2.92
N MET A 25 -26.78 -5.94 -1.77
CA MET A 25 -25.92 -5.44 -0.69
C MET A 25 -24.98 -6.53 -0.15
N PHE A 26 -25.46 -7.77 -0.02
CA PHE A 26 -24.61 -8.90 0.39
C PHE A 26 -23.50 -9.23 -0.61
N LYS A 27 -23.79 -9.18 -1.92
CA LYS A 27 -22.77 -9.37 -2.95
C LYS A 27 -21.75 -8.23 -2.95
N ASP A 28 -22.23 -7.00 -2.77
CA ASP A 28 -21.37 -5.81 -2.69
C ASP A 28 -20.44 -5.86 -1.48
N LEU A 29 -20.94 -6.30 -0.33
CA LEU A 29 -20.15 -6.53 0.88
C LEU A 29 -19.02 -7.55 0.65
N PHE A 30 -19.28 -8.62 -0.09
CA PHE A 30 -18.24 -9.60 -0.41
C PHE A 30 -17.13 -9.00 -1.29
N PHE A 31 -17.49 -8.25 -2.34
CA PHE A 31 -16.50 -7.55 -3.17
C PHE A 31 -15.71 -6.51 -2.39
N TRP A 32 -16.38 -5.74 -1.52
CA TRP A 32 -15.74 -4.77 -0.66
C TRP A 32 -14.70 -5.40 0.27
N ILE A 33 -15.01 -6.55 0.89
CA ILE A 33 -14.05 -7.29 1.73
C ILE A 33 -12.82 -7.69 0.92
N VAL A 34 -13.00 -8.24 -0.27
CA VAL A 34 -11.89 -8.62 -1.15
C VAL A 34 -11.03 -7.42 -1.54
N GLU A 35 -11.67 -6.28 -1.83
CA GLU A 35 -10.98 -5.03 -2.14
C GLU A 35 -10.14 -4.53 -0.95
N GLN A 36 -10.64 -4.64 0.28
CA GLN A 36 -9.85 -4.29 1.48
C GLN A 36 -8.58 -5.15 1.62
N PHE A 37 -8.67 -6.46 1.35
CA PHE A 37 -7.49 -7.33 1.37
C PHE A 37 -6.48 -6.97 0.28
N LEU A 38 -6.96 -6.65 -0.92
CA LEU A 38 -6.09 -6.27 -2.04
C LEU A 38 -5.41 -4.91 -1.79
N GLY A 39 -6.15 -3.93 -1.26
CA GLY A 39 -5.60 -2.63 -0.85
C GLY A 39 -4.59 -2.75 0.29
N PHE A 40 -4.80 -3.69 1.23
CA PHE A 40 -3.82 -3.99 2.26
C PHE A 40 -2.54 -4.60 1.68
N ALA A 41 -2.66 -5.51 0.71
CA ALA A 41 -1.51 -6.08 0.02
C ALA A 41 -0.72 -5.02 -0.78
N GLU A 42 -1.42 -4.09 -1.45
CA GLU A 42 -0.81 -2.94 -2.13
C GLU A 42 -0.05 -2.05 -1.14
N TRP A 43 -0.66 -1.74 0.01
CA TRP A 43 -0.02 -0.95 1.06
C TRP A 43 1.26 -1.61 1.59
N LEU A 44 1.23 -2.93 1.84
CA LEU A 44 2.42 -3.68 2.24
C LEU A 44 3.50 -3.68 1.15
N GLY A 45 3.11 -3.85 -0.11
CA GLY A 45 4.02 -3.77 -1.26
C GLY A 45 4.72 -2.41 -1.34
N ASN A 46 3.95 -1.32 -1.20
CA ASN A 46 4.47 0.03 -1.19
C ASN A 46 5.37 0.32 0.03
N LEU A 47 5.05 -0.21 1.20
CA LEU A 47 5.93 -0.11 2.36
C LEU A 47 7.27 -0.80 2.13
N ILE A 48 7.26 -2.02 1.61
CA ILE A 48 8.48 -2.75 1.27
C ILE A 48 9.30 -1.96 0.24
N LEU A 49 8.66 -1.49 -0.84
CA LEU A 49 9.31 -0.65 -1.85
C LEU A 49 9.84 0.67 -1.27
N SER A 50 9.19 1.26 -0.27
CA SER A 50 9.67 2.48 0.40
C SER A 50 10.88 2.22 1.30
N LEU A 51 10.99 1.04 1.90
CA LEU A 51 12.17 0.63 2.68
C LEU A 51 13.36 0.32 1.76
N PHE A 52 13.09 -0.09 0.52
CA PHE A 52 14.08 -0.26 -0.54
C PHE A 52 14.24 0.99 -1.43
N ALA A 53 13.46 2.06 -1.18
CA ALA A 53 13.57 3.28 -1.93
C ALA A 53 15.00 3.79 -1.77
N PRO A 54 15.68 4.14 -2.87
CA PRO A 54 17.04 4.62 -2.81
C PRO A 54 17.12 5.74 -1.79
N ILE A 55 17.97 5.57 -0.76
CA ILE A 55 18.54 6.73 -0.09
C ILE A 55 19.11 7.55 -1.23
N ASP A 56 18.54 8.73 -1.49
CA ASP A 56 18.95 9.56 -2.60
C ASP A 56 20.32 10.16 -2.27
N VAL A 57 21.36 9.32 -2.41
CA VAL A 57 22.76 9.71 -2.28
C VAL A 57 23.11 10.76 -3.34
N SER A 58 22.29 10.97 -4.37
CA SER A 58 22.50 12.05 -5.32
C SER A 58 22.49 13.40 -4.61
N GLN A 59 21.66 13.59 -3.58
CA GLN A 59 21.63 14.83 -2.78
C GLN A 59 22.99 15.10 -2.11
N TYR A 60 23.73 14.07 -1.70
CA TYR A 60 25.08 14.20 -1.12
C TYR A 60 26.20 14.22 -2.16
N LEU A 61 25.94 13.80 -3.40
CA LEU A 61 26.89 13.87 -4.52
C LEU A 61 26.84 15.22 -5.25
N THR A 62 25.80 16.05 -5.03
CA THR A 62 25.69 17.39 -5.64
C THR A 62 26.75 18.39 -5.16
N SER A 63 27.34 18.18 -3.99
CA SER A 63 28.44 19.00 -3.47
C SER A 63 29.82 18.59 -3.99
N ILE A 64 29.91 17.50 -4.78
CA ILE A 64 31.16 17.01 -5.35
C ILE A 64 31.37 17.64 -6.74
N PRO A 65 32.56 18.20 -7.03
CA PRO A 65 32.87 18.73 -8.36
C PRO A 65 32.56 17.73 -9.48
N PRO A 66 32.01 18.16 -10.63
CA PRO A 66 31.49 17.27 -11.69
C PRO A 66 32.48 16.21 -12.19
N ASN A 67 33.77 16.57 -12.29
CA ASN A 67 34.83 15.64 -12.71
C ASN A 67 35.03 14.47 -11.73
N VAL A 68 34.84 14.71 -10.44
CA VAL A 68 35.04 13.68 -9.41
C VAL A 68 33.76 12.85 -9.25
N SER A 69 32.58 13.47 -9.40
CA SER A 69 31.28 12.78 -9.41
C SER A 69 31.20 11.73 -10.53
N TRP A 70 31.70 12.04 -11.73
CA TRP A 70 31.75 11.09 -12.85
C TRP A 70 32.61 9.85 -12.54
N VAL A 71 33.77 10.05 -11.92
CA VAL A 71 34.64 8.93 -11.51
C VAL A 71 33.95 8.08 -10.43
N PHE A 72 33.27 8.70 -9.47
CA PHE A 72 32.53 7.97 -8.43
C PHE A 72 31.36 7.15 -8.97
N MET A 73 30.66 7.66 -9.99
CA MET A 73 29.61 6.89 -10.68
C MET A 73 30.20 5.69 -11.42
N GLN A 74 31.34 5.85 -12.09
CA GLN A 74 32.03 4.76 -12.80
C GLN A 74 32.60 3.69 -11.86
N LEU A 75 33.03 4.08 -10.66
CA LEU A 75 33.48 3.17 -9.62
C LEU A 75 32.34 2.44 -8.89
N GLY A 76 31.07 2.79 -9.17
CA GLY A 76 29.91 2.16 -8.54
C GLY A 76 29.77 2.49 -7.05
N LEU A 77 30.43 3.55 -6.57
CA LEU A 77 30.38 3.96 -5.17
C LEU A 77 28.95 4.25 -4.65
N PRO A 78 28.03 4.85 -5.44
CA PRO A 78 26.64 5.00 -5.04
C PRO A 78 25.95 3.66 -4.74
N ASN A 79 26.22 2.62 -5.54
CA ASN A 79 25.66 1.28 -5.34
C ASN A 79 26.23 0.63 -4.07
N CYS A 80 27.52 0.82 -3.79
CA CYS A 80 28.16 0.31 -2.56
C CYS A 80 27.57 0.96 -1.30
N LEU A 81 27.37 2.28 -1.30
CA LEU A 81 26.74 3.00 -0.19
C LEU A 81 25.28 2.56 0.02
N PHE A 82 24.57 2.28 -1.07
CA PHE A 82 23.21 1.75 -1.03
C PHE A 82 23.16 0.35 -0.38
N ILE A 83 24.07 -0.56 -0.74
CA ILE A 83 24.16 -1.89 -0.13
C ILE A 83 24.45 -1.78 1.38
N ILE A 84 25.33 -0.87 1.78
CA ILE A 84 25.65 -0.67 3.21
C ILE A 84 24.46 -0.08 3.96
N GLY A 85 23.81 0.95 3.40
CA GLY A 85 22.65 1.61 4.00
C GLY A 85 21.48 0.64 4.19
N THR A 86 21.14 -0.13 3.16
CA THR A 86 20.09 -1.16 3.23
C THR A 86 20.42 -2.25 4.25
N ALA A 87 21.68 -2.71 4.32
CA ALA A 87 22.11 -3.69 5.31
C ALA A 87 21.98 -3.18 6.76
N ILE A 88 22.25 -1.90 7.01
CA ILE A 88 22.08 -1.27 8.33
C ILE A 88 20.59 -1.15 8.67
N VAL A 89 19.76 -0.72 7.73
CA VAL A 89 18.30 -0.63 7.92
C VAL A 89 17.72 -2.00 8.25
N ILE A 90 18.08 -3.05 7.49
CA ILE A 90 17.66 -4.43 7.78
C ILE A 90 18.10 -4.85 9.18
N ARG A 91 19.35 -4.53 9.57
CA ARG A 91 19.87 -4.83 10.91
C ARG A 91 19.05 -4.14 12.01
N LEU A 92 18.70 -2.87 11.86
CA LEU A 92 17.90 -2.12 12.84
C LEU A 92 16.45 -2.60 12.90
N THR A 93 15.85 -2.92 11.75
CA THR A 93 14.50 -3.46 11.67
C THR A 93 14.39 -4.85 12.31
N LEU A 94 15.36 -5.74 12.04
CA LEU A 94 15.39 -7.06 12.67
C LEU A 94 15.56 -6.95 14.18
N GLN A 95 16.39 -6.03 14.68
CA GLN A 95 16.54 -5.79 16.12
C GLN A 95 15.24 -5.35 16.83
N LEU A 96 14.27 -4.78 16.09
CA LEU A 96 12.95 -4.40 16.61
C LEU A 96 12.01 -5.59 16.77
N ILE A 97 12.23 -6.66 15.98
CA ILE A 97 11.50 -7.91 16.11
C ILE A 97 12.15 -8.71 17.26
N PRO A 98 11.43 -8.97 18.37
CA PRO A 98 12.00 -9.60 19.56
C PRO A 98 12.59 -11.01 19.29
N PHE A 99 12.20 -11.65 18.18
CA PHE A 99 12.65 -12.98 17.78
C PHE A 99 14.08 -13.06 17.21
N THR A 100 14.76 -11.94 16.93
CA THR A 100 16.22 -11.97 16.63
C THR A 100 17.09 -11.44 17.77
N ARG A 101 16.47 -10.96 18.86
CA ARG A 101 17.16 -10.55 20.08
C ARG A 101 17.16 -11.64 21.17
N PHE A 102 16.29 -12.65 21.06
CA PHE A 102 16.38 -13.90 21.82
C PHE A 102 16.94 -15.04 20.94
N GLY A 103 18.20 -14.89 20.53
CA GLY A 103 19.08 -16.05 20.35
C GLY A 103 19.51 -16.58 21.72
N SER A 104 18.51 -16.98 22.52
CA SER A 104 18.54 -17.85 23.70
C SER A 104 17.14 -18.43 23.86
#